data_AF-A0A9J6F936-F1
#
_entry.id   AF-A0A9J6F936-F1
#
_cell.length_a   1.000
_cell.length_b   1.000
_cell.length_c   1.000
_cell.angle_alpha   90.00
_cell.angle_beta   90.00
_cell.angle_gamma   90.00
#
_symmetry.space_group_name_H-M   'P 1'
#
loop_
_entity.id
_entity.type
_entity.pdbx_description
1 polymer ?
#
loop_
_entity_poly.entity_id
_entity_poly.type
_entity_poly.pdbx_seq_one_letter_code
_entity_poly.pdbx_strand_id
1 'polypeptide(L)' 'MGTQTTLQGAVLSPLLNNIGMMELLHELARVECIKPALHGDDITILTTDGSLGEMEGWLQRAGSITEI' A
#
# COMPACT_ATOMS: atom_id res chain seq x y z
N MET A 1 -8.99 6.18 -24.12
CA MET A 1 -9.24 6.54 -22.70
C MET A 1 -10.16 5.46 -22.15
N GLY A 2 -9.66 4.63 -21.25
CA GLY A 2 -10.33 3.39 -20.83
C GLY A 2 -11.57 3.67 -19.98
N THR A 3 -12.66 2.97 -20.28
CA THR A 3 -13.92 3.01 -19.51
C THR A 3 -13.90 2.16 -18.23
N GLN A 4 -12.71 1.72 -17.78
CA GLN A 4 -12.53 0.73 -16.70
C GLN A 4 -11.96 1.33 -15.41
N THR A 5 -11.70 2.63 -15.35
CA THR A 5 -11.20 3.30 -14.14
C THR A 5 -12.34 3.97 -13.38
N THR A 6 -12.16 4.15 -12.07
CA THR A 6 -13.07 4.98 -11.28
C THR A 6 -13.05 6.42 -11.80
N LEU A 7 -14.23 6.99 -12.02
CA LEU A 7 -14.38 8.39 -12.46
C LEU A 7 -13.81 9.34 -11.40
N GLN A 8 -12.81 10.13 -11.77
CA GLN A 8 -12.32 11.19 -10.89
C GLN A 8 -13.44 12.18 -10.56
N GLY A 9 -13.58 12.52 -9.28
CA GLY A 9 -14.63 13.43 -8.79
C GLY A 9 -16.00 12.79 -8.53
N ALA A 10 -16.19 11.49 -8.81
CA ALA A 10 -17.40 10.80 -8.37
C ALA A 10 -17.33 10.50 -6.86
N VAL A 11 -18.45 10.72 -6.16
CA VAL A 11 -18.54 10.59 -4.68
C VAL A 11 -18.16 9.18 -4.19
N LEU A 12 -18.39 8.15 -5.01
CA LEU A 12 -18.08 6.76 -4.67
C LEU A 12 -16.64 6.35 -5.00
N SER A 13 -15.90 7.14 -5.78
CA SER A 13 -14.55 6.78 -6.21
C SER A 13 -13.57 6.57 -5.06
N PRO A 14 -13.56 7.37 -3.98
CA PRO A 14 -12.68 7.11 -2.83
C PRO A 14 -12.95 5.76 -2.17
N LEU A 15 -14.23 5.37 -2.05
CA LEU A 15 -14.60 4.07 -1.48
C LEU A 15 -14.15 2.91 -2.37
N LEU A 16 -14.42 3.00 -3.67
CA LEU A 16 -14.03 1.96 -4.64
C LEU A 16 -12.52 1.83 -4.74
N ASN A 17 -11.79 2.96 -4.69
CA ASN A 17 -10.34 2.96 -4.64
C ASN A 17 -9.83 2.24 -3.38
N ASN A 18 -10.35 2.61 -2.20
CA ASN A 18 -9.96 1.95 -0.95
C ASN A 18 -10.22 0.43 -0.96
N ILE A 19 -11.33 -0.01 -1.58
CA ILE A 19 -11.61 -1.45 -1.77
C ILE A 19 -10.57 -2.09 -2.69
N GLY A 20 -10.24 -1.46 -3.82
CA GLY A 20 -9.20 -1.97 -4.72
C GLY A 20 -7.82 -2.08 -4.05
N MET A 21 -7.51 -1.15 -3.14
CA MET A 21 -6.25 -1.15 -2.38
C MET A 21 -6.20 -2.22 -1.27
N MET A 22 -7.31 -2.87 -0.92
CA MET A 22 -7.35 -3.85 0.18
C MET A 22 -6.45 -5.06 -0.07
N GLU A 23 -6.35 -5.54 -1.31
CA GLU A 23 -5.50 -6.68 -1.65
C GLU A 23 -4.02 -6.34 -1.41
N LEU A 24 -3.58 -5.17 -1.87
CA LEU A 24 -2.21 -4.69 -1.65
C LEU A 24 -1.90 -4.52 -0.16
N LEU A 25 -2.83 -3.94 0.61
CA LEU A 25 -2.66 -3.81 2.06
C LEU A 25 -2.58 -5.17 2.76
N HIS A 26 -3.33 -6.15 2.29
CA HIS A 26 -3.29 -7.50 2.83
C HIS A 26 -1.93 -8.16 2.60
N GLU A 27 -1.36 -8.01 1.40
CA GLU A 27 -0.02 -8.53 1.09
C GLU A 27 1.07 -7.79 1.88
N LEU A 28 1.00 -6.46 1.99
CA LEU A 28 1.92 -5.69 2.82
C LEU A 28 1.85 -6.08 4.30
N ALA A 29 0.67 -6.38 4.82
CA ALA A 29 0.50 -6.82 6.20
C ALA A 29 1.13 -8.19 6.50
N ARG A 30 1.53 -8.97 5.48
CA ARG A 30 2.25 -10.25 5.65
C ARG A 30 3.76 -10.07 5.83
N VAL A 31 4.30 -8.90 5.52
CA VAL A 31 5.72 -8.63 5.77
C VAL A 31 5.87 -8.37 7.27
N GLU A 32 6.56 -9.28 7.96
CA GLU A 32 6.88 -9.10 9.37
C GLU A 32 7.70 -7.82 9.58
N CYS A 33 7.51 -7.17 10.73
CA CYS A 33 8.22 -5.97 11.16
C CYS A 33 7.89 -4.67 10.40
N ILE A 34 6.87 -4.65 9.54
CA ILE A 34 6.35 -3.39 8.96
C ILE A 34 4.89 -3.14 9.35
N LYS A 35 4.49 -1.87 9.27
CA LYS A 35 3.13 -1.41 9.50
C LYS A 35 2.68 -0.55 8.32
N PRO A 36 1.79 -1.05 7.46
CA PRO A 36 1.20 -0.26 6.39
C PRO A 36 0.05 0.61 6.92
N ALA A 37 -0.06 1.84 6.42
CA ALA A 37 -1.16 2.75 6.64
C ALA A 37 -1.64 3.33 5.30
N LEU A 38 -2.95 3.31 5.06
CA LEU A 38 -3.57 3.85 3.84
C LEU A 38 -4.22 5.20 4.13
N HIS A 39 -3.95 6.18 3.27
CA HIS A 39 -4.66 7.45 3.26
C HIS A 39 -4.97 7.88 1.83
N GLY A 40 -6.24 7.75 1.42
CA GLY A 40 -6.63 8.00 0.03
C GLY A 40 -5.97 7.01 -0.92
N ASP A 41 -5.15 7.52 -1.82
CA ASP A 41 -4.31 6.76 -2.76
C ASP A 41 -2.89 6.50 -2.25
N ASP A 42 -2.47 7.13 -1.16
CA ASP A 42 -1.13 6.97 -0.59
C ASP A 42 -1.07 5.81 0.42
N ILE A 43 -0.01 5.00 0.31
CA ILE A 43 0.37 4.01 1.33
C ILE A 43 1.66 4.45 2.01
N THR A 44 1.62 4.58 3.32
CA THR A 44 2.82 4.77 4.16
C THR A 44 3.23 3.45 4.79
N ILE A 45 4.53 3.12 4.71
CA ILE A 45 5.11 1.91 5.31
C ILE A 45 6.08 2.35 6.41
N LEU A 46 5.87 1.86 7.62
CA LEU A 46 6.73 2.16 8.76
C LEU A 46 7.34 0.88 9.32
N THR A 47 8.56 0.99 9.86
CA THR A 47 9.19 -0.03 10.69
C THR A 47 9.90 0.63 11.88
N THR A 48 9.89 -0.04 13.02
CA THR A 48 10.53 0.44 14.25
C THR A 48 11.50 -0.58 14.85
N ASP A 49 11.67 -1.72 14.19
CA ASP A 49 12.40 -2.86 14.69
C ASP A 49 13.76 -2.99 13.96
N GLY A 50 14.69 -3.76 14.54
CA GLY A 50 15.98 -4.05 13.90
C GLY A 50 16.95 -2.86 13.80
N SER A 51 18.04 -3.11 13.09
CA SER A 51 19.07 -2.13 12.72
C SER A 51 18.72 -1.40 11.42
N LEU A 52 19.41 -0.30 11.10
CA LEU A 52 19.13 0.49 9.89
C LEU A 52 19.16 -0.35 8.60
N GLY A 53 20.09 -1.31 8.49
CA GLY A 53 20.19 -2.19 7.32
C GLY A 53 19.06 -3.23 7.26
N GLU A 54 18.58 -3.70 8.40
CA GLU A 54 17.40 -4.58 8.45
C GLU A 54 16.12 -3.81 8.09
N MET A 55 15.99 -2.58 8.59
CA MET A 55 14.89 -1.68 8.24
C MET A 55 14.86 -1.40 6.73
N GLU A 56 16.01 -1.09 6.13
CA GLU A 56 16.14 -0.92 4.67
C GLU A 56 15.69 -2.18 3.93
N GLY A 57 16.14 -3.36 4.37
CA GLY A 57 15.76 -4.63 3.77
C GLY A 57 14.25 -4.90 3.84
N TRP A 58 13.60 -4.60 4.96
CA TRP A 58 12.15 -4.75 5.09
C TRP A 58 11.38 -3.76 4.25
N LEU A 59 11.80 -2.49 4.21
CA LEU A 59 11.18 -1.46 3.37
C LEU A 59 11.32 -1.79 1.89
N GLN A 60 12.48 -2.29 1.46
CA GLN A 60 12.71 -2.68 0.06
C GLN A 60 11.89 -3.90 -0.34
N ARG A 61 11.76 -4.88 0.56
CA ARG A 61 10.85 -6.01 0.36
C ARG A 61 9.40 -5.55 0.23
N ALA A 62 8.97 -4.62 1.07
CA ALA A 62 7.63 -4.05 0.99
C ALA A 62 7.41 -3.29 -0.34
N GLY A 63 8.41 -2.53 -0.79
CA GLY A 63 8.40 -1.86 -2.10
C GLY A 63 8.23 -2.84 -3.26
N SER A 64 8.93 -3.98 -3.24
CA SER A 64 8.80 -5.00 -4.30
C SER A 64 7.39 -5.61 -4.44
N ILE A 65 6.56 -5.55 -3.39
CA ILE A 65 5.16 -6.00 -3.43
C ILE A 65 4.30 -4.99 -4.19
N THR A 66 4.67 -3.70 -4.20
CA THR A 66 3.91 -2.62 -4.84
C THR A 66 4.18 -2.48 -6.35
N GLU A 67 5.18 -3.18 -6.89
CA GLU A 67 5.61 -3.08 -8.29
C GLU A 67 4.89 -4.05 -9.26
N ILE A 68 3.84 -4.75 -8.80
CA ILE A 68 3.08 -5.76 -9.58
C ILE A 68 2.11 -5.11 -10.57
#